data_AF-A0A8T5T7X1-F1
#
_entry.id   AF-A0A8T5T7X1-F1
#
_cell.length_a   1.000
_cell.length_b   1.000
_cell.length_c   1.000
_cell.angle_alpha   90.00
_cell.angle_beta   90.00
_cell.angle_gamma   90.00
#
_symmetry.space_group_name_H-M   'P 1'
#
loop_
_entity.id
_entity.type
_entity.pdbx_description
1 polymer ?
#
loop_
_entity_poly.entity_id
_entity_poly.type
_entity_poly.pdbx_seq_one_letter_code
_entity_poly.pdbx_strand_id
1 'polypeptide(L)'
;MVNCIICHMMIIEGIDDKETCPNDHPVHGSCLIEWLIKSNTCPLCSEPYSPDVILRFEGYVKQKNQEKMNKLENQIKTEQMGKVNTITEKVIFLKSIETIERLVENQEYNLALDNLDSLGEFPLTNYKGQQIAFLKGKINFLRERYDLAINQLFRLVKEKFDFPDGFLYLGKSYEALGLNDKAKWAYERAK
;
A
#
# COMPACT_ATOMS: atom_id res chain seq x y z
N MET A 1 50.76 5.55 -13.16
CA MET A 1 49.43 5.82 -12.55
C MET A 1 48.74 4.49 -12.37
N VAL A 2 48.26 4.20 -11.16
CA VAL A 2 47.66 2.90 -10.81
C VAL A 2 46.17 3.11 -10.60
N ASN A 3 45.33 2.39 -11.34
CA ASN A 3 43.87 2.50 -11.24
C ASN A 3 43.31 1.27 -10.55
N CYS A 4 42.31 1.46 -9.70
CA CYS A 4 41.59 0.37 -9.07
C CYS A 4 40.78 -0.40 -10.11
N ILE A 5 40.93 -1.73 -10.16
CA ILE A 5 40.19 -2.57 -11.12
C ILE A 5 38.68 -2.66 -10.84
N ILE A 6 38.22 -2.23 -9.66
CA ILE A 6 36.79 -2.29 -9.27
C ILE A 6 36.05 -1.00 -9.63
N CYS A 7 36.58 0.16 -9.23
CA CYS A 7 35.92 1.45 -9.45
C CYS A 7 36.50 2.24 -10.62
N HIS A 8 37.61 1.78 -11.21
CA HIS A 8 38.34 2.44 -12.31
C HIS A 8 38.91 3.82 -11.97
N MET A 9 38.85 4.24 -10.70
CA MET A 9 39.44 5.49 -10.21
C MET A 9 40.93 5.30 -9.89
N MET A 10 41.67 6.41 -9.91
CA MET A 10 43.09 6.44 -9.53
C MET A 10 43.25 6.06 -8.05
N ILE A 11 44.31 5.29 -7.76
CA ILE A 11 44.78 5.01 -6.40
C ILE A 11 45.90 6.01 -6.10
N ILE A 12 45.67 6.86 -5.10
CA ILE A 12 46.60 7.92 -4.71
C ILE A 12 47.45 7.42 -3.53
N GLU A 13 48.75 7.31 -3.76
CA GLU A 13 49.70 6.84 -2.75
C GLU A 13 49.74 7.78 -1.53
N GLY A 14 49.69 7.21 -0.33
CA GLY A 14 49.66 7.96 0.94
C GLY A 14 48.27 8.48 1.34
N ILE A 15 47.26 8.37 0.47
CA ILE A 15 45.86 8.72 0.78
C ILE A 15 45.00 7.45 0.80
N ASP A 16 45.16 6.61 -0.22
CA ASP A 16 44.36 5.41 -0.42
C ASP A 16 45.08 4.15 0.10
N ASP A 17 44.33 3.32 0.84
CA ASP A 17 44.76 1.95 1.12
C ASP A 17 44.73 1.14 -0.17
N LYS A 18 45.88 0.59 -0.56
CA LYS A 18 46.05 -0.23 -1.76
C LYS A 18 46.25 -1.69 -1.39
N GLU A 19 45.46 -2.56 -2.00
CA GLU A 19 45.63 -4.01 -1.95
C GLU A 19 45.82 -4.56 -3.37
N THR A 20 46.48 -5.71 -3.50
CA THR A 20 46.65 -6.41 -4.77
C THR A 20 46.25 -7.87 -4.65
N CYS A 21 45.70 -8.43 -5.73
CA CYS A 21 45.58 -9.89 -5.83
C CYS A 21 46.94 -10.54 -6.09
N PRO A 22 47.07 -11.88 -6.06
CA PRO A 22 48.35 -12.56 -6.34
C PRO A 22 48.93 -12.28 -7.74
N ASN A 23 48.10 -11.87 -8.70
CA ASN A 23 48.52 -11.43 -10.05
C ASN A 23 48.71 -9.90 -10.13
N ASP A 24 48.97 -9.23 -9.01
CA ASP A 24 49.26 -7.79 -8.90
C ASP A 24 48.19 -6.80 -9.38
N HIS A 25 46.96 -7.26 -9.62
CA HIS A 25 45.86 -6.35 -9.96
C HIS A 25 45.45 -5.49 -8.75
N PRO A 26 45.53 -4.15 -8.86
CA PRO A 26 45.39 -3.24 -7.74
C PRO A 26 43.94 -2.83 -7.47
N VAL A 27 43.58 -2.70 -6.20
CA VAL A 27 42.27 -2.27 -5.72
C VAL A 27 42.42 -1.32 -4.53
N HIS A 28 41.47 -0.38 -4.40
CA HIS A 28 41.28 0.35 -3.13
C HIS A 28 40.81 -0.63 -2.04
N GLY A 29 41.30 -0.49 -0.81
CA GLY A 29 40.85 -1.30 0.32
C GLY A 29 39.33 -1.19 0.55
N SER A 30 38.78 0.02 0.41
CA SER A 30 37.33 0.26 0.47
C SER A 30 36.55 -0.48 -0.62
N CYS A 31 37.08 -0.50 -1.85
CA CYS A 31 36.48 -1.25 -2.95
C CYS A 31 36.59 -2.76 -2.75
N LEU A 32 37.70 -3.23 -2.18
CA LEU A 32 37.90 -4.63 -1.88
C LEU A 32 36.90 -5.13 -0.82
N ILE A 33 36.61 -4.34 0.22
CA ILE A 33 35.58 -4.70 1.23
C ILE A 33 34.23 -4.96 0.57
N GLU A 34 33.77 -4.05 -0.30
CA GLU A 34 32.49 -4.20 -1.03
C GLU A 34 32.48 -5.43 -1.94
N TRP A 35 33.64 -5.77 -2.50
CA TRP A 35 33.80 -6.91 -3.38
C TRP A 35 33.84 -8.24 -2.62
N LEU A 36 34.57 -8.31 -1.50
CA LEU A 36 34.69 -9.50 -0.65
C LEU A 36 33.37 -9.94 -0.02
N ILE A 37 32.37 -9.05 0.06
CA ILE A 37 30.99 -9.41 0.39
C ILE A 37 30.38 -10.37 -0.65
N LYS A 38 30.78 -10.26 -1.91
CA LYS A 38 30.22 -11.02 -3.05
C LYS A 38 31.11 -12.18 -3.46
N SER A 39 32.43 -12.00 -3.47
CA SER A 39 33.39 -13.03 -3.89
C SER A 39 34.76 -12.80 -3.27
N ASN A 40 35.47 -13.88 -2.96
CA ASN A 40 36.85 -13.86 -2.49
C ASN A 40 37.91 -13.89 -3.62
N THR A 41 37.49 -13.80 -4.88
CA THR A 41 38.37 -13.85 -6.06
C THR A 41 38.52 -12.50 -6.72
N CYS A 42 39.66 -12.21 -7.33
CA CYS A 42 39.86 -11.00 -8.12
C CYS A 42 38.84 -10.91 -9.28
N PRO A 43 38.17 -9.75 -9.49
CA PRO A 43 37.19 -9.59 -10.57
C PRO A 43 37.79 -9.70 -11.98
N LEU A 44 39.11 -9.49 -12.12
CA LEU A 44 39.78 -9.48 -13.42
C LEU A 44 40.38 -10.83 -13.81
N CYS A 45 41.05 -11.51 -12.87
CA CYS A 45 41.72 -12.79 -13.15
C CYS A 45 41.11 -14.00 -12.43
N SER A 46 40.07 -13.81 -11.61
CA SER A 46 39.42 -14.86 -10.81
C SER A 46 40.31 -15.58 -9.80
N GLU A 47 41.55 -15.12 -9.61
CA GLU A 47 42.46 -15.67 -8.60
C GLU A 47 42.00 -15.28 -7.19
N PRO A 48 41.91 -16.22 -6.23
CA PRO A 48 41.59 -15.90 -4.85
C PRO A 48 42.58 -14.90 -4.25
N TYR A 49 42.07 -13.94 -3.47
CA TYR A 49 42.92 -13.10 -2.65
C TYR A 49 43.63 -13.94 -1.58
N SER A 50 44.81 -13.49 -1.14
CA SER A 50 45.57 -14.23 -0.13
C SER A 50 44.78 -14.35 1.18
N PRO A 51 44.96 -15.44 1.95
CA PRO A 51 44.29 -15.62 3.23
C PRO A 51 44.50 -14.45 4.19
N ASP A 52 45.69 -13.86 4.23
CA ASP A 52 46.01 -12.72 5.11
C ASP A 52 45.21 -11.47 4.76
N VAL A 53 45.00 -11.20 3.46
CA VAL A 53 44.17 -10.09 2.99
C VAL A 53 42.71 -10.34 3.35
N ILE A 54 42.21 -11.57 3.14
CA ILE A 54 40.83 -11.93 3.49
C ILE A 54 40.59 -11.79 5.00
N LEU A 55 41.50 -12.28 5.84
CA LEU A 55 41.42 -12.20 7.30
C LEU A 55 41.42 -10.75 7.80
N ARG A 56 42.22 -9.87 7.18
CA ARG A 56 42.26 -8.44 7.51
C ARG A 56 40.89 -7.77 7.34
N PHE A 57 40.16 -8.14 6.28
CA PHE A 57 38.86 -7.56 5.97
C PHE A 57 37.67 -8.35 6.52
N GLU A 58 37.87 -9.51 7.14
CA GLU A 58 36.80 -10.39 7.61
C GLU A 58 35.86 -9.68 8.60
N GLY A 59 36.42 -8.89 9.53
CA GLY A 59 35.63 -8.11 10.48
C GLY A 59 34.73 -7.07 9.80
N TYR A 60 35.26 -6.36 8.80
CA TYR A 60 34.52 -5.36 8.03
C TYR A 60 33.43 -6.01 7.17
N VAL A 61 33.74 -7.14 6.51
CA VAL A 61 32.78 -7.90 5.70
C VAL A 61 31.64 -8.45 6.58
N LYS A 62 31.95 -9.01 7.76
CA LYS A 62 30.94 -9.46 8.73
C LYS A 62 30.04 -8.32 9.18
N GLN A 63 30.61 -7.17 9.56
CA GLN A 63 29.84 -5.99 9.97
C GLN A 63 28.91 -5.52 8.85
N LYS A 64 29.43 -5.34 7.63
CA LYS A 64 28.65 -4.92 6.45
C LYS A 64 27.52 -5.89 6.11
N ASN A 65 27.77 -7.19 6.20
CA ASN A 65 26.75 -8.21 6.00
C ASN A 65 25.66 -8.14 7.07
N GLN A 66 26.03 -7.98 8.34
CA GLN A 66 25.07 -7.81 9.43
C GLN A 66 24.22 -6.55 9.25
N GLU A 67 24.83 -5.42 8.88
CA GLU A 67 24.10 -4.17 8.59
C GLU A 67 23.10 -4.35 7.44
N LYS A 68 23.48 -5.09 6.38
CA LYS A 68 22.60 -5.39 5.25
C LYS A 68 21.42 -6.28 5.66
N MET A 69 21.67 -7.31 6.47
CA MET A 69 20.62 -8.20 6.99
C MET A 69 19.66 -7.43 7.91
N ASN A 70 20.19 -6.63 8.84
CA ASN A 70 19.37 -5.80 9.73
C ASN A 70 18.50 -4.79 8.94
N LYS A 71 19.04 -4.19 7.86
CA LYS A 71 18.25 -3.30 6.98
C LYS A 71 17.11 -4.06 6.29
N LEU A 72 17.39 -5.26 5.78
CA LEU A 72 16.38 -6.09 5.11
C LEU A 72 15.29 -6.54 6.09
N GLU A 73 15.67 -7.00 7.30
CA GLU A 73 14.72 -7.37 8.35
C GLU A 73 13.84 -6.19 8.77
N ASN A 74 14.41 -5.00 8.93
CA ASN A 74 13.65 -3.80 9.24
C ASN A 74 12.66 -3.44 8.12
N GLN A 75 13.05 -3.58 6.84
CA GLN A 75 12.15 -3.37 5.70
C GLN A 75 11.00 -4.38 5.69
N ILE A 76 11.29 -5.67 5.90
CA ILE A 76 10.25 -6.70 5.97
C ILE A 76 9.29 -6.42 7.12
N LYS A 77 9.82 -6.03 8.29
CA LYS A 77 9.00 -5.70 9.47
C LYS A 77 8.11 -4.49 9.23
N THR A 78 8.61 -3.42 8.61
CA THR A 78 7.79 -2.24 8.29
C THR A 78 6.71 -2.55 7.27
N GLU A 79 7.01 -3.35 6.24
CA GLU A 79 6.02 -3.80 5.25
C GLU A 79 4.93 -4.68 5.90
N GLN A 80 5.32 -5.62 6.76
CA GLN A 80 4.37 -6.47 7.49
C GLN A 80 3.46 -5.65 8.40
N MET A 81 4.02 -4.71 9.17
CA MET A 81 3.23 -3.81 10.00
C MET A 81 2.28 -2.95 9.16
N GLY A 82 2.72 -2.47 7.98
CA GLY A 82 1.86 -1.77 7.04
C GLY A 82 0.67 -2.62 6.59
N LYS A 83 0.90 -3.88 6.21
CA LYS A 83 -0.17 -4.82 5.85
C LYS A 83 -1.14 -5.06 7.01
N VAL A 84 -0.63 -5.30 8.22
CA VAL A 84 -1.46 -5.48 9.43
C VAL A 84 -2.33 -4.26 9.68
N ASN A 85 -1.78 -3.05 9.58
CA ASN A 85 -2.54 -1.82 9.77
C ASN A 85 -3.67 -1.69 8.75
N THR A 86 -3.42 -1.98 7.46
CA THR A 86 -4.48 -1.94 6.43
C THR A 86 -5.59 -2.95 6.67
N ILE A 87 -5.28 -4.12 7.22
CA ILE A 87 -6.28 -5.14 7.59
C ILE A 87 -7.10 -4.65 8.77
N THR A 88 -6.45 -4.13 9.81
CA THR A 88 -7.10 -3.57 11.00
C THR A 88 -8.08 -2.45 10.63
N GLU A 89 -7.68 -1.52 9.77
CA GLU A 89 -8.56 -0.44 9.28
C GLU A 89 -9.78 -0.95 8.51
N LYS A 90 -9.64 -2.04 7.76
CA LYS A 90 -10.78 -2.68 7.06
C LYS A 90 -11.72 -3.34 8.06
N VAL A 91 -11.20 -4.06 9.05
CA VAL A 91 -11.99 -4.72 10.09
C VAL A 91 -12.77 -3.71 10.92
N ILE A 92 -12.12 -2.61 11.33
CA ILE A 92 -12.78 -1.52 12.08
C ILE A 92 -13.94 -0.97 11.26
N PHE A 93 -13.70 -0.67 9.98
CA PHE A 93 -14.75 -0.15 9.11
C PHE A 93 -15.93 -1.12 8.94
N LEU A 94 -15.68 -2.40 8.70
CA LEU A 94 -16.74 -3.42 8.59
C LEU A 94 -17.57 -3.52 9.88
N LYS A 95 -16.92 -3.47 11.05
CA LYS A 95 -17.62 -3.48 12.35
C LYS A 95 -18.47 -2.23 12.57
N SER A 96 -18.03 -1.08 12.08
CA SER A 96 -18.86 0.13 12.06
C SER A 96 -20.09 -0.05 11.18
N ILE A 97 -19.94 -0.64 9.99
CA ILE A 97 -21.08 -0.92 9.10
C ILE A 97 -22.08 -1.87 9.75
N GLU A 98 -21.63 -2.97 10.35
CA GLU A 98 -22.49 -3.93 11.08
C GLU A 98 -23.28 -3.22 12.21
N THR A 99 -22.62 -2.30 12.92
CA THR A 99 -23.29 -1.50 13.96
C THR A 99 -24.37 -0.58 13.37
N ILE A 100 -24.07 0.06 12.24
CA ILE A 100 -25.03 0.92 11.53
C ILE A 100 -26.21 0.10 11.02
N GLU A 101 -25.98 -1.08 10.45
CA GLU A 101 -27.06 -1.95 9.95
C GLU A 101 -27.99 -2.39 11.07
N ARG A 102 -27.46 -2.75 12.25
CA ARG A 102 -28.26 -3.05 13.44
C ARG A 102 -29.11 -1.86 13.89
N LEU A 103 -28.59 -0.64 13.84
CA LEU A 103 -29.37 0.57 14.13
C LEU A 103 -30.50 0.76 13.11
N VAL A 104 -30.24 0.46 11.83
CA VAL A 104 -31.26 0.53 10.78
C VAL A 104 -32.35 -0.51 10.98
N GLU A 105 -32.00 -1.74 11.38
CA GLU A 105 -32.96 -2.80 11.72
C GLU A 105 -33.85 -2.41 12.90
N ASN A 106 -33.28 -1.72 13.89
CA ASN A 106 -34.01 -1.15 15.03
C ASN A 106 -34.79 0.13 14.69
N GLN A 107 -34.76 0.59 13.43
CA GLN A 107 -35.37 1.86 12.98
C GLN A 107 -34.78 3.11 13.64
N GLU A 108 -33.58 3.02 14.23
CA GLU A 108 -32.83 4.11 14.85
C GLU A 108 -32.08 4.93 13.79
N TYR A 109 -32.83 5.42 12.79
CA TYR A 109 -32.23 5.98 11.57
C TYR A 109 -31.34 7.20 11.81
N ASN A 110 -31.68 8.07 12.76
CA ASN A 110 -30.90 9.28 13.04
C ASN A 110 -29.53 8.92 13.61
N LEU A 111 -29.50 8.02 14.58
CA LEU A 111 -28.26 7.49 15.13
C LEU A 111 -27.44 6.76 14.06
N ALA A 112 -28.08 6.02 13.16
CA ALA A 112 -27.40 5.37 12.04
C ALA A 112 -26.71 6.39 11.10
N LEU A 113 -27.37 7.52 10.80
CA LEU A 113 -26.77 8.60 10.00
C LEU A 113 -25.65 9.32 10.75
N ASP A 114 -25.82 9.62 12.04
CA ASP A 114 -24.78 10.26 12.85
C ASP A 114 -23.51 9.40 12.92
N ASN A 115 -23.68 8.08 13.09
CA ASN A 115 -22.58 7.13 13.04
C ASN A 115 -21.92 7.09 11.65
N LEU A 116 -22.69 7.11 10.56
CA LEU A 116 -22.13 7.21 9.19
C LEU A 116 -21.35 8.50 8.97
N ASP A 117 -21.84 9.63 9.47
CA ASP A 117 -21.16 10.93 9.34
C ASP A 117 -19.84 10.95 10.13
N SER A 118 -19.80 10.28 11.29
CA SER A 118 -18.58 10.15 12.10
C SER A 118 -17.45 9.36 11.42
N LEU A 119 -17.76 8.53 10.41
CA LEU A 119 -16.74 7.79 9.66
C LEU A 119 -15.92 8.70 8.76
N GLY A 120 -16.38 9.93 8.50
CA GLY A 120 -15.75 10.91 7.65
C GLY A 120 -16.16 10.81 6.18
N GLU A 121 -15.63 11.75 5.37
CA GLU A 121 -15.91 11.81 3.94
C GLU A 121 -14.84 11.09 3.13
N PHE A 122 -15.29 10.20 2.24
CA PHE A 122 -14.42 9.49 1.31
C PHE A 122 -14.88 9.73 -0.13
N PRO A 123 -13.95 9.83 -1.09
CA PRO A 123 -14.32 9.95 -2.50
C PRO A 123 -15.06 8.69 -2.97
N LEU A 124 -15.95 8.84 -3.95
CA LEU A 124 -16.72 7.73 -4.53
C LEU A 124 -15.87 6.76 -5.36
N THR A 125 -14.61 7.09 -5.63
CA THR A 125 -13.62 6.15 -6.18
C THR A 125 -13.18 5.12 -5.13
N ASN A 126 -13.40 5.37 -3.85
CA ASN A 126 -13.08 4.47 -2.74
C ASN A 126 -14.31 3.62 -2.37
N TYR A 127 -14.10 2.32 -2.13
CA TYR A 127 -15.11 1.40 -1.64
C TYR A 127 -15.84 1.92 -0.38
N LYS A 128 -15.11 2.50 0.59
CA LYS A 128 -15.72 3.08 1.80
C LYS A 128 -16.68 4.22 1.46
N GLY A 129 -16.30 5.10 0.54
CA GLY A 129 -17.14 6.20 0.06
C GLY A 129 -18.40 5.70 -0.64
N GLN A 130 -18.27 4.66 -1.48
CA GLN A 130 -19.41 4.01 -2.14
C GLN A 130 -20.38 3.43 -1.11
N GLN A 131 -19.88 2.70 -0.12
CA GLN A 131 -20.71 2.05 0.90
C GLN A 131 -21.40 3.06 1.81
N ILE A 132 -20.70 4.12 2.22
CA ILE A 132 -21.29 5.22 3.01
C ILE A 132 -22.39 5.93 2.21
N ALA A 133 -22.14 6.28 0.94
CA ALA A 133 -23.14 6.93 0.10
C ALA A 133 -24.38 6.04 -0.11
N PHE A 134 -24.18 4.75 -0.34
CA PHE A 134 -25.26 3.78 -0.44
C PHE A 134 -26.09 3.72 0.85
N LEU A 135 -25.46 3.55 2.01
CA LEU A 135 -26.15 3.44 3.28
C LEU A 135 -26.90 4.73 3.63
N LYS A 136 -26.30 5.91 3.40
CA LYS A 136 -27.01 7.20 3.52
C LYS A 136 -28.25 7.24 2.63
N GLY A 137 -28.13 6.79 1.38
CA GLY A 137 -29.25 6.69 0.45
C GLY A 137 -30.35 5.75 0.94
N LYS A 138 -30.00 4.51 1.31
CA LYS A 138 -30.90 3.49 1.85
C LYS A 138 -31.61 3.97 3.12
N ILE A 139 -30.88 4.55 4.07
CA ILE A 139 -31.45 5.05 5.32
C ILE A 139 -32.42 6.19 5.05
N ASN A 140 -32.08 7.12 4.15
CA ASN A 140 -32.99 8.22 3.77
C ASN A 140 -34.25 7.69 3.07
N PHE A 141 -34.15 6.64 2.26
CA PHE A 141 -35.30 5.98 1.68
C PHE A 141 -36.21 5.37 2.77
N LEU A 142 -35.63 4.66 3.75
CA LEU A 142 -36.38 4.00 4.81
C LEU A 142 -37.12 4.97 5.75
N ARG A 143 -36.64 6.21 5.86
CA ARG A 143 -37.32 7.31 6.59
C ARG A 143 -38.23 8.17 5.70
N GLU A 144 -38.54 7.71 4.49
CA GLU A 144 -39.40 8.37 3.50
C GLU A 144 -38.87 9.74 3.00
N ARG A 145 -37.57 10.01 3.20
CA ARG A 145 -36.88 11.19 2.68
C ARG A 145 -36.34 10.89 1.29
N TYR A 146 -37.26 10.67 0.34
CA TYR A 146 -36.95 10.24 -1.02
C TYR A 146 -36.10 11.27 -1.79
N ASP A 147 -36.26 12.55 -1.49
CA ASP A 147 -35.44 13.66 -2.01
C ASP A 147 -33.95 13.46 -1.69
N LEU A 148 -33.64 13.19 -0.42
CA LEU A 148 -32.28 12.97 0.05
C LEU A 148 -31.74 11.62 -0.42
N ALA A 149 -32.59 10.59 -0.44
CA ALA A 149 -32.24 9.26 -0.94
C ALA A 149 -31.78 9.34 -2.41
N ILE A 150 -32.57 9.99 -3.27
CA ILE A 150 -32.26 10.18 -4.68
C ILE A 150 -30.93 10.91 -4.85
N ASN A 151 -30.70 11.99 -4.10
CA ASN A 151 -29.46 12.75 -4.21
C ASN A 151 -28.22 11.86 -3.97
N GLN A 152 -28.23 11.11 -2.87
CA GLN A 152 -27.11 10.24 -2.52
C GLN A 152 -26.94 9.07 -3.50
N LEU A 153 -28.05 8.40 -3.84
CA LEU A 153 -28.03 7.21 -4.70
C LEU A 153 -27.71 7.57 -6.16
N PHE A 154 -28.23 8.69 -6.66
CA PHE A 154 -27.91 9.16 -8.01
C PHE A 154 -26.43 9.50 -8.15
N ARG A 155 -25.85 10.16 -7.14
CA ARG A 155 -24.41 10.45 -7.11
C ARG A 155 -23.58 9.16 -7.11
N LEU A 156 -24.01 8.14 -6.37
CA LEU A 156 -23.36 6.84 -6.32
C LEU A 156 -23.36 6.14 -7.70
N VAL A 157 -24.54 5.99 -8.32
CA VAL A 157 -24.67 5.22 -9.58
C VAL A 157 -24.11 5.94 -10.80
N LYS A 158 -24.00 7.28 -10.75
CA LYS A 158 -23.38 8.08 -11.82
C LYS A 158 -21.88 7.81 -11.95
N GLU A 159 -21.18 7.64 -10.84
CA GLU A 159 -19.74 7.36 -10.83
C GLU A 159 -19.44 5.90 -11.14
N LYS A 160 -20.28 4.98 -10.66
CA LYS A 160 -20.13 3.54 -10.88
C LYS A 160 -21.46 2.94 -11.32
N PHE A 161 -21.56 2.66 -12.62
CA PHE A 161 -22.73 2.03 -13.25
C PHE A 161 -22.99 0.57 -12.80
N ASP A 162 -22.16 0.03 -11.90
CA ASP A 162 -22.26 -1.32 -11.35
C ASP A 162 -22.48 -1.26 -9.83
N PHE A 163 -23.69 -0.84 -9.46
CA PHE A 163 -24.17 -0.87 -8.08
C PHE A 163 -25.68 -1.21 -8.06
N PRO A 164 -26.05 -2.49 -8.28
CA PRO A 164 -27.44 -2.92 -8.50
C PRO A 164 -28.40 -2.49 -7.38
N ASP A 165 -27.99 -2.63 -6.12
CA ASP A 165 -28.79 -2.19 -4.97
C ASP A 165 -29.03 -0.67 -4.97
N GLY A 166 -28.06 0.10 -5.46
CA GLY A 166 -28.14 1.55 -5.56
C GLY A 166 -29.20 1.95 -6.57
N PHE A 167 -29.22 1.29 -7.73
CA PHE A 167 -30.28 1.44 -8.73
C PHE A 167 -31.65 0.97 -8.20
N LEU A 168 -31.70 -0.12 -7.44
CA LEU A 168 -32.94 -0.62 -6.85
C LEU A 168 -33.58 0.41 -5.90
N TYR A 169 -32.81 0.94 -4.94
CA TYR A 169 -33.31 1.95 -4.01
C TYR A 169 -33.57 3.29 -4.69
N LEU A 170 -32.82 3.64 -5.73
CA LEU A 170 -33.05 4.84 -6.53
C LEU A 170 -34.39 4.73 -7.28
N GLY A 171 -34.66 3.58 -7.90
CA GLY A 171 -35.92 3.29 -8.58
C GLY A 171 -37.10 3.37 -7.62
N LYS A 172 -37.00 2.72 -6.45
CA LYS A 172 -38.04 2.78 -5.39
C LYS A 172 -38.29 4.22 -4.92
N SER A 173 -37.23 5.02 -4.80
CA SER A 173 -37.37 6.43 -4.40
C SER A 173 -38.06 7.27 -5.48
N TYR A 174 -37.77 7.02 -6.76
CA TYR A 174 -38.47 7.69 -7.86
C TYR A 174 -39.94 7.28 -7.95
N GLU A 175 -40.22 5.99 -7.79
CA GLU A 175 -41.59 5.44 -7.79
C GLU A 175 -42.44 6.06 -6.67
N ALA A 176 -41.88 6.17 -5.45
CA ALA A 176 -42.55 6.81 -4.32
C ALA A 176 -42.91 8.29 -4.57
N LEU A 177 -42.18 8.97 -5.47
CA LEU A 177 -42.47 10.35 -5.90
C LEU A 177 -43.33 10.43 -7.17
N GLY A 178 -43.82 9.30 -7.70
CA GLY A 178 -44.62 9.23 -8.93
C GLY A 178 -43.83 9.46 -10.22
N LEU A 179 -42.49 9.37 -10.17
CA LEU A 179 -41.61 9.61 -11.30
C LEU A 179 -41.36 8.31 -12.10
N ASN A 180 -42.43 7.75 -12.68
CA ASN A 180 -42.45 6.40 -13.27
C ASN A 180 -41.38 6.17 -14.35
N ASP A 181 -41.14 7.13 -15.24
CA ASP A 181 -40.12 6.99 -16.30
C ASP A 181 -38.70 6.85 -15.71
N LYS A 182 -38.40 7.61 -14.65
CA LYS A 182 -37.11 7.55 -13.96
C LYS A 182 -36.98 6.28 -13.13
N ALA A 183 -38.07 5.83 -12.51
CA ALA A 183 -38.11 4.57 -11.78
C ALA A 183 -37.80 3.39 -12.72
N LYS A 184 -38.47 3.34 -13.88
CA LYS A 184 -38.21 2.34 -14.92
C LYS A 184 -36.75 2.35 -15.38
N TRP A 185 -36.19 3.52 -15.67
CA TRP A 185 -34.78 3.67 -16.06
C TRP A 185 -33.83 3.08 -15.00
N ALA A 186 -34.11 3.30 -13.72
CA ALA A 186 -33.30 2.77 -12.63
C ALA A 186 -33.44 1.25 -12.49
N TYR A 187 -34.67 0.72 -12.50
CA TYR A 187 -34.91 -0.73 -12.38
C TYR A 187 -34.31 -1.55 -13.51
N GLU A 188 -34.29 -1.03 -14.74
CA GLU A 188 -33.64 -1.70 -15.87
C GLU A 188 -32.14 -1.93 -15.65
N ARG A 189 -31.51 -1.13 -14.78
CA ARG A 189 -30.08 -1.15 -14.43
C ARG A 189 -29.80 -1.78 -13.07
N ALA A 190 -30.82 -2.21 -12.33
CA ALA A 190 -30.68 -2.92 -11.07
C ALA A 190 -30.43 -4.44 -11.25
N LYS A 191 -29.94 -4.85 -12.43
CA LYS A 191 -29.72 -6.26 -12.81
C LYS A 191 -28.32 -6.72 -12.49
#